data_AF-A0A9C9GC89-F1
#
_entry.id   AF-A0A9C9GC89-F1
#
_cell.length_a   1.000
_cell.length_b   1.000
_cell.length_c   1.000
_cell.angle_alpha   90.00
_cell.angle_beta   90.00
_cell.angle_gamma   90.00
#
_symmetry.space_group_name_H-M   'P 1'
#
loop_
_entity.id
_entity.type
_entity.pdbx_description
1 polymer ?
#
loop_
_entity_poly.entity_id
_entity_poly.type
_entity_poly.pdbx_seq_one_letter_code
_entity_poly.pdbx_strand_id
1 'polypeptide(L)'
;MCVYLLKMREYFRWEKGYSFSATLPRKDVGDWLAEREELWEQLADEEFLPVELNGRRYDPFDSDAINLALEEHRLLYSAGYGYQAKPHFFLAQLDKTIADKNYCIHISSAEYARDLAAPPAMSMNKRIYVRRESLRRMLWERLEEWRWNKPDNAMGRAIRCYNFEDNLDEALDQMTEVEIETLTLHEIGEVRAGEVLGENWREMINAFPRSRLELMARAVRDHLADALSTLPSLIKRAHPPSLHFYFANLSGARKQIYPALLNAYQHWVECGDRSQLEAQVSTGRKHWTQVARDLITLHESRVTTAWQDMESLIEQKQL
;
A
#
# COMPACT_ATOMS: atom_id res chain seq x y z
N MET A 1 13.94 8.28 -18.52
CA MET A 1 14.62 7.61 -17.39
C MET A 1 13.76 6.41 -16.99
N CYS A 2 14.33 5.22 -16.85
CA CYS A 2 13.56 4.02 -16.50
C CYS A 2 13.07 4.08 -15.04
N VAL A 3 12.00 3.37 -14.71
CA VAL A 3 11.41 3.31 -13.35
C VAL A 3 12.44 2.83 -12.31
N TYR A 4 13.34 1.92 -12.72
CA TYR A 4 14.41 1.43 -11.86
C TYR A 4 15.37 2.54 -11.42
N LEU A 5 15.87 3.36 -12.35
CA LEU A 5 16.78 4.48 -12.02
C LEU A 5 16.13 5.53 -11.12
N LEU A 6 14.83 5.78 -11.31
CA LEU A 6 14.06 6.66 -10.41
C LEU A 6 14.06 6.10 -8.98
N LYS A 7 13.77 4.80 -8.82
CA LYS A 7 13.79 4.14 -7.51
C LYS A 7 15.18 4.13 -6.88
N MET A 8 16.23 3.85 -7.65
CA MET A 8 17.61 3.85 -7.15
C MET A 8 18.05 5.24 -6.69
N ARG A 9 17.66 6.29 -7.43
CA ARG A 9 17.92 7.68 -7.03
C ARG A 9 17.26 8.03 -5.69
N GLU A 10 16.02 7.62 -5.47
CA GLU A 10 15.34 7.84 -4.18
C GLU A 10 15.86 6.92 -3.06
N TYR A 11 16.39 5.75 -3.41
CA TYR A 11 17.07 4.88 -2.45
C TYR A 11 18.40 5.48 -1.97
N PHE A 12 19.20 6.04 -2.90
CA PHE A 12 20.38 6.84 -2.58
C PHE A 12 20.04 8.04 -1.69
N ARG A 13 19.00 8.80 -2.04
CA ARG A 13 18.56 9.97 -1.26
C ARG A 13 18.33 9.59 0.20
N TRP A 14 17.59 8.49 0.42
CA TRP A 14 17.31 7.97 1.75
C TRP A 14 18.59 7.53 2.48
N GLU A 15 19.40 6.68 1.87
CA GLU A 15 20.59 6.14 2.53
C GLU A 15 21.59 7.24 2.93
N LYS A 16 21.74 8.26 2.09
CA LYS A 16 22.65 9.38 2.34
C LYS A 16 22.01 10.54 3.14
N GLY A 17 20.73 10.43 3.52
CA GLY A 17 20.04 11.42 4.34
C GLY A 17 19.80 12.78 3.65
N TYR A 18 19.68 12.81 2.31
CA TYR A 18 19.35 14.04 1.59
C TYR A 18 17.87 14.42 1.79
N SER A 19 17.59 15.72 2.00
CA SER A 19 16.21 16.24 2.00
C SER A 19 15.56 16.06 0.62
N PHE A 20 14.23 16.11 0.52
CA PHE A 20 13.53 15.97 -0.77
C PHE A 20 13.79 17.11 -1.76
N SER A 21 13.99 18.32 -1.26
CA SER A 21 14.36 19.49 -2.06
C SER A 21 15.81 19.50 -2.53
N ALA A 22 16.67 18.64 -1.97
CA ALA A 22 18.08 18.60 -2.32
C ALA A 22 18.29 18.11 -3.76
N THR A 23 19.19 18.79 -4.47
CA THR A 23 19.73 18.30 -5.75
C THR A 23 20.80 17.26 -5.46
N LEU A 24 20.63 16.06 -6.01
CA LEU A 24 21.55 14.95 -5.80
C LEU A 24 22.77 15.06 -6.75
N PRO A 25 24.02 14.91 -6.25
CA PRO A 25 25.20 14.94 -7.10
C PRO A 25 25.22 13.76 -8.08
N ARG A 26 25.24 14.04 -9.39
CA ARG A 26 25.13 12.99 -10.43
C ARG A 26 26.24 11.96 -10.37
N LYS A 27 27.46 12.39 -10.06
CA LYS A 27 28.62 11.49 -9.96
C LYS A 27 28.44 10.54 -8.77
N ASP A 28 28.17 11.08 -7.59
CA ASP A 28 28.00 10.28 -6.37
C ASP A 28 26.85 9.28 -6.47
N VAL A 29 25.73 9.67 -7.12
CA VAL A 29 24.62 8.74 -7.40
C VAL A 29 25.07 7.61 -8.34
N GLY A 30 25.85 7.93 -9.37
CA GLY A 30 26.36 6.93 -10.33
C GLY A 30 27.35 5.96 -9.70
N ASP A 31 28.32 6.48 -8.94
CA ASP A 31 29.33 5.69 -8.24
C ASP A 31 28.66 4.75 -7.20
N TRP A 32 27.73 5.29 -6.40
CA TRP A 32 26.98 4.51 -5.43
C TRP A 32 26.08 3.44 -6.07
N LEU A 33 25.46 3.74 -7.22
CA LEU A 33 24.60 2.79 -7.92
C LEU A 33 25.40 1.57 -8.39
N ALA A 34 26.61 1.79 -8.93
CA ALA A 34 27.49 0.71 -9.34
C ALA A 34 27.91 -0.17 -8.15
N GLU A 35 28.34 0.44 -7.05
CA GLU A 35 28.69 -0.28 -5.81
C GLU A 35 27.50 -1.09 -5.26
N ARG A 36 26.30 -0.53 -5.30
CA ARG A 36 25.08 -1.19 -4.81
C ARG A 36 24.68 -2.38 -5.68
N GLU A 37 24.80 -2.25 -6.99
CA GLU A 37 24.51 -3.35 -7.93
C GLU A 37 25.51 -4.49 -7.80
N GLU A 38 26.80 -4.18 -7.66
CA GLU A 38 27.85 -5.19 -7.41
C GLU A 38 27.60 -5.96 -6.10
N LEU A 39 27.23 -5.25 -5.03
CA LEU A 39 26.86 -5.88 -3.76
C LEU A 39 25.64 -6.80 -3.91
N TRP A 40 24.60 -6.37 -4.63
CA TRP A 40 23.40 -7.19 -4.82
C TRP A 40 23.67 -8.42 -5.69
N GLU A 41 24.56 -8.32 -6.69
CA GLU A 41 24.98 -9.47 -7.49
C GLU A 41 25.69 -10.53 -6.63
N GLN A 42 26.52 -10.10 -5.67
CA GLN A 42 27.18 -11.01 -4.73
C GLN A 42 26.22 -11.67 -3.74
N LEU A 43 25.08 -11.06 -3.45
CA LEU A 43 24.08 -11.56 -2.47
C LEU A 43 22.91 -12.30 -3.12
N ALA A 44 22.78 -12.28 -4.45
CA ALA A 44 21.56 -12.71 -5.15
C ALA A 44 21.17 -14.17 -4.87
N ASP A 45 22.16 -15.04 -4.70
CA ASP A 45 22.00 -16.49 -4.49
C ASP A 45 22.30 -16.92 -3.04
N GLU A 46 22.57 -15.97 -2.14
CA GLU A 46 22.85 -16.26 -0.73
C GLU A 46 21.58 -16.54 0.07
N GLU A 47 21.69 -17.44 1.05
CA GLU A 47 20.58 -17.71 1.97
C GLU A 47 20.41 -16.58 2.99
N PHE A 48 19.17 -16.40 3.48
CA PHE A 48 18.91 -15.45 4.55
C PHE A 48 19.60 -15.89 5.85
N LEU A 49 20.43 -15.01 6.39
CA LEU A 49 21.12 -15.24 7.65
C LEU A 49 20.20 -14.94 8.86
N PRO A 50 20.42 -15.62 10.00
CA PRO A 50 19.70 -15.32 11.23
C PRO A 50 19.98 -13.89 11.72
N VAL A 51 18.98 -13.25 12.30
CA VAL A 51 19.13 -11.95 12.94
C VAL A 51 19.72 -12.17 14.33
N GLU A 52 20.88 -11.55 14.62
CA GLU A 52 21.54 -11.66 15.91
C GLU A 52 21.22 -10.46 16.80
N LEU A 53 20.58 -10.67 17.95
CA LEU A 53 20.27 -9.63 18.94
C LEU A 53 20.67 -10.11 20.34
N ASN A 54 21.51 -9.35 21.03
CA ASN A 54 21.97 -9.64 22.39
C ASN A 54 22.52 -11.08 22.56
N GLY A 55 23.27 -11.56 21.56
CA GLY A 55 23.85 -12.91 21.55
C GLY A 55 22.86 -14.05 21.28
N ARG A 56 21.61 -13.75 20.94
CA ARG A 56 20.60 -14.73 20.50
C ARG A 56 20.39 -14.63 19.00
N ARG A 57 20.12 -15.78 18.38
CA ARG A 57 19.81 -15.91 16.95
C ARG A 57 18.31 -16.09 16.75
N TYR A 58 17.74 -15.34 15.82
CA TYR A 58 16.33 -15.41 15.44
C TYR A 58 16.21 -15.76 13.96
N ASP A 59 15.17 -16.49 13.60
CA ASP A 59 14.75 -16.64 12.20
C ASP A 59 14.42 -15.24 11.65
N PRO A 60 14.98 -14.81 10.51
CA PRO A 60 14.73 -13.49 9.95
C PRO A 60 13.25 -13.23 9.62
N PHE A 61 12.42 -14.27 9.49
CA PHE A 61 10.98 -14.14 9.27
C PHE A 61 10.16 -14.15 10.57
N ASP A 62 10.76 -14.46 11.72
CA ASP A 62 10.08 -14.41 13.03
C ASP A 62 10.04 -12.97 13.56
N SER A 63 9.21 -12.16 12.91
CA SER A 63 8.98 -10.77 13.30
C SER A 63 8.51 -10.63 14.74
N ASP A 64 7.80 -11.62 15.28
CA ASP A 64 7.22 -11.54 16.63
C ASP A 64 8.30 -11.70 17.69
N ALA A 65 9.18 -12.71 17.56
CA ALA A 65 10.29 -12.90 18.48
C ALA A 65 11.32 -11.76 18.40
N ILE A 66 11.60 -11.28 17.19
CA ILE A 66 12.51 -10.15 16.98
C ILE A 66 11.94 -8.88 17.62
N ASN A 67 10.67 -8.56 17.39
CA ASN A 67 10.05 -7.36 17.98
C ASN A 67 9.98 -7.41 19.50
N LEU A 68 9.78 -8.59 20.10
CA LEU A 68 9.84 -8.75 21.56
C LEU A 68 11.22 -8.39 22.11
N ALA A 69 12.29 -8.75 21.39
CA ALA A 69 13.66 -8.40 21.77
C ALA A 69 14.00 -6.92 21.50
N LEU A 70 13.25 -6.24 20.64
CA LEU A 70 13.46 -4.85 20.23
C LEU A 70 12.61 -3.83 21.01
N GLU A 71 11.67 -4.29 21.84
CA GLU A 71 10.69 -3.44 22.53
C GLU A 71 11.35 -2.34 23.38
N GLU A 72 12.37 -2.69 24.16
CA GLU A 72 13.12 -1.75 25.01
C GLU A 72 13.84 -0.65 24.20
N HIS A 73 14.19 -0.95 22.95
CA HIS A 73 14.85 -0.02 22.05
C HIS A 73 13.87 0.85 21.27
N ARG A 74 12.56 0.62 21.44
CA ARG A 74 11.50 1.24 20.63
C ARG A 74 11.76 1.05 19.14
N LEU A 75 12.22 -0.14 18.74
CA LEU A 75 12.42 -0.48 17.33
C LEU A 75 11.29 -1.40 16.86
N LEU A 76 11.01 -1.33 15.57
CA LEU A 76 10.01 -2.15 14.88
C LEU A 76 10.67 -2.84 13.70
N TYR A 77 10.60 -4.16 13.70
CA TYR A 77 11.03 -5.02 12.63
C TYR A 77 9.82 -5.67 11.96
N SER A 78 9.87 -5.84 10.65
CA SER A 78 8.91 -6.67 9.94
C SER A 78 9.60 -7.39 8.80
N ALA A 79 9.25 -8.66 8.66
CA ALA A 79 9.61 -9.53 7.57
C ALA A 79 8.37 -10.26 7.07
N GLY A 80 8.27 -10.45 5.76
CA GLY A 80 7.17 -11.19 5.15
C GLY A 80 7.36 -11.36 3.66
N TYR A 81 6.33 -11.83 2.97
CA TYR A 81 6.33 -11.96 1.51
C TYR A 81 5.32 -11.00 0.90
N GLY A 82 5.80 -10.12 0.04
CA GLY A 82 4.99 -9.17 -0.71
C GLY A 82 4.56 -9.70 -2.08
N TYR A 83 4.37 -8.77 -3.01
CA TYR A 83 3.97 -9.07 -4.39
C TYR A 83 4.93 -10.07 -5.06
N GLN A 84 4.39 -11.02 -5.81
CA GLN A 84 5.14 -12.11 -6.48
C GLN A 84 5.93 -13.04 -5.55
N ALA A 85 5.55 -13.10 -4.26
CA ALA A 85 6.26 -13.82 -3.21
C ALA A 85 7.71 -13.35 -3.03
N LYS A 86 7.97 -12.06 -3.28
CA LYS A 86 9.26 -11.46 -2.96
C LYS A 86 9.33 -11.20 -1.46
N PRO A 87 10.39 -11.65 -0.78
CA PRO A 87 10.56 -11.33 0.62
C PRO A 87 10.72 -9.82 0.79
N HIS A 88 10.15 -9.30 1.87
CA HIS A 88 10.11 -7.88 2.18
C HIS A 88 10.51 -7.68 3.64
N PHE A 89 11.50 -6.82 3.88
CA PHE A 89 12.05 -6.53 5.21
C PHE A 89 12.07 -5.02 5.49
N PHE A 90 11.90 -4.66 6.76
CA PHE A 90 12.31 -3.35 7.24
C PHE A 90 12.64 -3.36 8.74
N LEU A 91 13.48 -2.40 9.14
CA LEU A 91 13.75 -2.04 10.53
C LEU A 91 13.56 -0.53 10.66
N ALA A 92 12.80 -0.09 11.65
CA ALA A 92 12.51 1.33 11.85
C ALA A 92 12.33 1.66 13.32
N GLN A 93 12.38 2.96 13.63
CA GLN A 93 11.97 3.47 14.94
C GLN A 93 10.46 3.31 15.12
N LEU A 94 10.03 2.63 16.18
CA LEU A 94 8.64 2.55 16.60
C LEU A 94 8.22 3.89 17.19
N ASP A 95 7.25 4.54 16.53
CA ASP A 95 6.66 5.78 16.99
C ASP A 95 5.47 5.49 17.93
N LYS A 96 4.51 4.70 17.43
CA LYS A 96 3.27 4.42 18.15
C LYS A 96 2.77 2.99 17.90
N THR A 97 2.19 2.39 18.95
CA THR A 97 1.37 1.18 18.84
C THR A 97 -0.06 1.50 19.25
N ILE A 98 -1.02 1.09 18.43
CA ILE A 98 -2.46 1.19 18.72
C ILE A 98 -3.00 -0.24 18.75
N ALA A 99 -3.30 -0.72 19.96
CA ALA A 99 -3.93 -2.02 20.14
C ALA A 99 -5.46 -1.84 20.29
N ASP A 100 -6.22 -2.56 19.47
CA ASP A 100 -7.65 -2.79 19.64
C ASP A 100 -7.90 -4.31 19.75
N LYS A 101 -9.10 -4.72 20.18
CA LYS A 101 -9.47 -6.14 20.30
C LYS A 101 -9.29 -6.93 19.01
N ASN A 102 -9.34 -6.25 17.86
CA ASN A 102 -9.29 -6.89 16.54
C ASN A 102 -7.95 -6.73 15.82
N TYR A 103 -7.15 -5.70 16.16
CA TYR A 103 -5.96 -5.33 15.39
C TYR A 103 -4.87 -4.76 16.30
N CYS A 104 -3.61 -4.97 15.90
CA CYS A 104 -2.46 -4.28 16.45
C CYS A 104 -1.81 -3.44 15.35
N ILE A 105 -1.90 -2.12 15.44
CA ILE A 105 -1.37 -1.19 14.45
C ILE A 105 -0.06 -0.62 14.99
N HIS A 106 1.01 -0.81 14.26
CA HIS A 106 2.31 -0.22 14.54
C HIS A 106 2.58 0.89 13.52
N ILE A 107 2.89 2.09 14.01
CA ILE A 107 3.32 3.22 13.21
C ILE A 107 4.80 3.42 13.48
N SER A 108 5.61 3.35 12.43
CA SER A 108 7.05 3.63 12.48
C SER A 108 7.39 4.99 11.90
N SER A 109 8.51 5.56 12.36
CA SER A 109 9.07 6.84 11.87
C SER A 109 10.30 6.61 11.01
N ALA A 110 11.50 6.87 11.53
CA ALA A 110 12.77 6.75 10.80
C ALA A 110 13.08 5.30 10.45
N GLU A 111 13.46 5.02 9.20
CA GLU A 111 13.83 3.68 8.74
C GLU A 111 15.34 3.48 8.77
N TYR A 112 15.79 2.41 9.41
CA TYR A 112 17.21 2.04 9.51
C TYR A 112 17.61 0.98 8.49
N ALA A 113 16.65 0.16 8.05
CA ALA A 113 16.81 -0.79 6.94
C ALA A 113 15.49 -0.89 6.17
N ARG A 114 15.56 -0.92 4.84
CA ARG A 114 14.39 -1.09 3.96
C ARG A 114 14.78 -1.66 2.61
N ASP A 115 13.84 -2.34 1.97
CA ASP A 115 13.98 -2.70 0.56
C ASP A 115 13.80 -1.50 -0.39
N LEU A 116 14.25 -1.70 -1.63
CA LEU A 116 14.07 -0.74 -2.73
C LEU A 116 12.57 -0.45 -2.99
N ALA A 117 11.75 -1.50 -2.96
CA ALA A 117 10.30 -1.35 -2.85
C ALA A 117 9.97 -1.17 -1.38
N ALA A 118 9.34 -0.06 -1.00
CA ALA A 118 9.05 0.20 0.40
C ALA A 118 7.60 0.69 0.52
N PRO A 119 6.64 -0.27 0.54
CA PRO A 119 5.23 0.07 0.65
C PRO A 119 4.96 0.78 1.98
N PRO A 120 4.14 1.85 1.97
CA PRO A 120 3.92 2.68 3.15
C PRO A 120 3.02 2.03 4.20
N ALA A 121 2.23 1.02 3.82
CA ALA A 121 1.44 0.22 4.73
C ALA A 121 1.37 -1.22 4.26
N MET A 122 1.20 -2.13 5.22
CA MET A 122 1.00 -3.55 4.97
C MET A 122 0.32 -4.20 6.18
N SER A 123 -0.40 -5.28 5.94
CA SER A 123 -0.99 -6.11 6.97
C SER A 123 -0.50 -7.55 6.89
N MET A 124 -0.29 -8.14 8.06
CA MET A 124 0.00 -9.56 8.21
C MET A 124 -0.83 -10.09 9.38
N ASN A 125 -1.76 -11.00 9.08
CA ASN A 125 -2.77 -11.47 10.02
C ASN A 125 -3.56 -10.29 10.63
N LYS A 126 -3.44 -10.06 11.94
CA LYS A 126 -4.07 -8.94 12.66
C LYS A 126 -3.10 -7.82 13.02
N ARG A 127 -1.88 -7.87 12.48
CA ARG A 127 -0.85 -6.83 12.65
C ARG A 127 -0.84 -5.94 11.42
N ILE A 128 -0.89 -4.63 11.64
CA ILE A 128 -0.83 -3.62 10.59
C ILE A 128 0.43 -2.79 10.84
N TYR A 129 1.23 -2.58 9.81
CA TYR A 129 2.43 -1.78 9.86
C TYR A 129 2.25 -0.57 8.95
N VAL A 130 2.35 0.63 9.49
CA VAL A 130 2.32 1.89 8.73
C VAL A 130 3.65 2.59 8.90
N ARG A 131 4.31 2.88 7.77
CA ARG A 131 5.67 3.38 7.69
C ARG A 131 5.66 4.84 7.28
N ARG A 132 5.75 5.75 8.26
CA ARG A 132 5.64 7.20 8.05
C ARG A 132 6.65 7.70 7.04
N GLU A 133 7.93 7.32 7.16
CA GLU A 133 8.97 7.77 6.23
C GLU A 133 8.73 7.27 4.80
N SER A 134 8.28 6.02 4.64
CA SER A 134 7.90 5.49 3.33
C SER A 134 6.66 6.17 2.73
N LEU A 135 5.66 6.52 3.55
CA LEU A 135 4.51 7.32 3.11
C LEU A 135 4.96 8.71 2.68
N ARG A 136 5.77 9.39 3.48
CA ARG A 136 6.29 10.73 3.19
C ARG A 136 7.02 10.75 1.84
N ARG A 137 7.86 9.74 1.58
CA ARG A 137 8.53 9.56 0.28
C ARG A 137 7.55 9.32 -0.86
N MET A 138 6.55 8.44 -0.67
CA MET A 138 5.53 8.22 -1.69
C MET A 138 4.79 9.52 -2.04
N LEU A 139 4.43 10.32 -1.04
CA LEU A 139 3.78 11.62 -1.24
C LEU A 139 4.67 12.60 -1.99
N TRP A 140 5.96 12.63 -1.68
CA TRP A 140 6.95 13.40 -2.43
C TRP A 140 7.02 12.98 -3.91
N GLU A 141 7.12 11.68 -4.20
CA GLU A 141 7.15 11.17 -5.57
C GLU A 141 5.88 11.58 -6.35
N ARG A 142 4.71 11.51 -5.71
CA ARG A 142 3.43 11.96 -6.29
C ARG A 142 3.38 13.47 -6.55
N LEU A 143 3.97 14.26 -5.66
CA LEU A 143 4.10 15.70 -5.83
C LEU A 143 5.02 16.04 -7.01
N GLU A 144 6.18 15.38 -7.12
CA GLU A 144 7.09 15.57 -8.26
C GLU A 144 6.42 15.20 -9.59
N GLU A 145 5.74 14.04 -9.65
CA GLU A 145 4.98 13.61 -10.81
C GLU A 145 3.92 14.64 -11.22
N TRP A 146 3.16 15.15 -10.26
CA TRP A 146 2.11 16.13 -10.53
C TRP A 146 2.68 17.47 -11.00
N ARG A 147 3.80 17.93 -10.43
CA ARG A 147 4.43 19.23 -10.75
C ARG A 147 4.83 19.37 -12.22
N TRP A 148 5.05 18.27 -12.95
CA TRP A 148 5.44 18.33 -14.36
C TRP A 148 4.38 18.99 -15.26
N ASN A 149 3.11 18.66 -15.05
CA ASN A 149 2.01 19.16 -15.89
C ASN A 149 0.89 19.86 -15.11
N LYS A 150 0.94 19.80 -13.78
CA LYS A 150 -0.08 20.28 -12.83
C LYS A 150 -1.53 19.97 -13.29
N PRO A 151 -1.84 18.72 -13.71
CA PRO A 151 -3.17 18.38 -14.22
C PRO A 151 -4.25 18.59 -13.15
N ASP A 152 -5.47 18.93 -13.58
CA ASP A 152 -6.62 19.02 -12.71
C ASP A 152 -7.26 17.65 -12.46
N ASN A 153 -6.56 16.81 -11.69
CA ASN A 153 -6.98 15.47 -11.32
C ASN A 153 -7.12 15.32 -9.80
N ALA A 154 -7.50 14.13 -9.34
CA ALA A 154 -7.67 13.85 -7.92
C ALA A 154 -6.40 14.12 -7.09
N MET A 155 -5.21 13.77 -7.60
CA MET A 155 -3.96 14.05 -6.89
C MET A 155 -3.71 15.56 -6.79
N GLY A 156 -3.90 16.30 -7.88
CA GLY A 156 -3.78 17.77 -7.87
C GLY A 156 -4.76 18.45 -6.92
N ARG A 157 -5.99 17.95 -6.82
CA ARG A 157 -6.97 18.42 -5.84
C ARG A 157 -6.52 18.16 -4.40
N ALA A 158 -5.95 16.99 -4.10
CA ALA A 158 -5.40 16.69 -2.77
C ALA A 158 -4.19 17.58 -2.44
N ILE A 159 -3.24 17.72 -3.38
CA ILE A 159 -2.02 18.52 -3.21
C ILE A 159 -2.35 19.99 -2.93
N ARG A 160 -3.32 20.58 -3.66
CA ARG A 160 -3.71 21.99 -3.48
C ARG A 160 -4.34 22.31 -2.12
N CYS A 161 -4.66 21.30 -1.31
CA CYS A 161 -5.12 21.52 0.06
C CYS A 161 -3.99 21.79 1.06
N TYR A 162 -2.72 21.69 0.65
CA TYR A 162 -1.54 21.89 1.49
C TYR A 162 -0.61 22.95 0.89
N ASN A 163 0.18 23.62 1.74
CA ASN A 163 1.06 24.71 1.32
C ASN A 163 2.42 24.22 0.77
N PHE A 164 2.41 23.43 -0.30
CA PHE A 164 3.63 22.89 -0.91
C PHE A 164 4.49 23.93 -1.65
N GLU A 165 3.97 25.12 -1.93
CA GLU A 165 4.70 26.17 -2.63
C GLU A 165 5.57 26.99 -1.66
N ASP A 166 5.06 27.35 -0.47
CA ASP A 166 5.84 28.15 0.50
C ASP A 166 6.50 27.30 1.60
N ASN A 167 5.93 26.14 1.98
CA ASN A 167 6.48 25.30 3.04
C ASN A 167 6.42 23.80 2.71
N LEU A 168 7.32 23.36 1.84
CA LEU A 168 7.38 21.98 1.33
C LEU A 168 7.42 20.94 2.45
N ASP A 169 8.35 21.06 3.40
CA ASP A 169 8.59 20.04 4.40
C ASP A 169 7.42 19.93 5.39
N GLU A 170 6.88 21.07 5.83
CA GLU A 170 5.70 21.09 6.70
C GLU A 170 4.46 20.55 5.98
N ALA A 171 4.24 20.94 4.73
CA ALA A 171 3.11 20.44 3.93
C ALA A 171 3.19 18.92 3.70
N LEU A 172 4.40 18.39 3.43
CA LEU A 172 4.63 16.95 3.34
C LEU A 172 4.33 16.25 4.66
N ASP A 173 4.77 16.82 5.79
CA ASP A 173 4.51 16.23 7.11
C ASP A 173 3.02 16.25 7.44
N GLN A 174 2.33 17.37 7.21
CA GLN A 174 0.88 17.47 7.41
C GLN A 174 0.12 16.45 6.57
N MET A 175 0.43 16.34 5.26
CA MET A 175 -0.22 15.37 4.39
C MET A 175 0.12 13.93 4.81
N THR A 176 1.34 13.66 5.24
CA THR A 176 1.74 12.34 5.76
C THR A 176 0.90 11.95 6.96
N GLU A 177 0.76 12.84 7.95
CA GLU A 177 -0.02 12.56 9.17
C GLU A 177 -1.48 12.26 8.87
N VAL A 178 -2.06 13.04 7.96
CA VAL A 178 -3.45 12.87 7.55
C VAL A 178 -3.65 11.53 6.83
N GLU A 179 -2.74 11.17 5.92
CA GLU A 179 -2.90 10.00 5.05
C GLU A 179 -2.41 8.68 5.69
N ILE A 180 -1.70 8.74 6.83
CA ILE A 180 -1.51 7.57 7.72
C ILE A 180 -2.86 6.94 8.05
N GLU A 181 -3.88 7.75 8.34
CA GLU A 181 -5.22 7.25 8.66
C GLU A 181 -5.86 6.56 7.44
N THR A 182 -5.76 7.16 6.24
CA THR A 182 -6.31 6.56 5.01
C THR A 182 -5.70 5.19 4.72
N LEU A 183 -4.38 5.05 4.85
CA LEU A 183 -3.71 3.76 4.69
C LEU A 183 -4.10 2.76 5.79
N THR A 184 -4.14 3.22 7.04
CA THR A 184 -4.58 2.39 8.18
C THR A 184 -5.99 1.83 7.94
N LEU A 185 -6.91 2.66 7.46
CA LEU A 185 -8.28 2.26 7.15
C LEU A 185 -8.34 1.20 6.05
N HIS A 186 -7.49 1.31 5.02
CA HIS A 186 -7.38 0.31 3.95
C HIS A 186 -6.89 -1.03 4.49
N GLU A 187 -5.81 -1.04 5.28
CA GLU A 187 -5.29 -2.27 5.89
C GLU A 187 -6.32 -2.93 6.83
N ILE A 188 -7.04 -2.15 7.64
CA ILE A 188 -8.17 -2.65 8.44
C ILE A 188 -9.24 -3.28 7.52
N GLY A 189 -9.52 -2.64 6.40
CA GLY A 189 -10.43 -3.16 5.37
C GLY A 189 -9.95 -4.50 4.81
N GLU A 190 -8.67 -4.64 4.50
CA GLU A 190 -8.09 -5.88 3.97
C GLU A 190 -8.22 -7.03 4.96
N VAL A 191 -7.92 -6.79 6.24
CA VAL A 191 -8.10 -7.79 7.30
C VAL A 191 -9.56 -8.22 7.41
N ARG A 192 -10.51 -7.26 7.42
CA ARG A 192 -11.96 -7.56 7.45
C ARG A 192 -12.42 -8.33 6.22
N ALA A 193 -11.95 -7.97 5.04
CA ALA A 193 -12.25 -8.71 3.82
C ALA A 193 -11.70 -10.14 3.90
N GLY A 194 -10.50 -10.33 4.44
CA GLY A 194 -9.93 -11.65 4.72
C GLY A 194 -10.78 -12.49 5.66
N GLU A 195 -11.31 -11.90 6.74
CA GLU A 195 -12.23 -12.58 7.67
C GLU A 195 -13.56 -12.97 7.00
N VAL A 196 -14.09 -12.14 6.09
CA VAL A 196 -15.32 -12.41 5.34
C VAL A 196 -15.14 -13.52 4.30
N LEU A 197 -13.97 -13.60 3.67
CA LEU A 197 -13.70 -14.51 2.55
C LEU A 197 -13.06 -15.84 2.98
N GLY A 198 -12.38 -15.87 4.12
CA GLY A 198 -11.83 -17.10 4.71
C GLY A 198 -10.59 -17.67 4.01
N GLU A 199 -10.24 -18.90 4.37
CA GLU A 199 -9.06 -19.62 3.84
C GLU A 199 -9.17 -19.93 2.34
N ASN A 200 -10.37 -20.29 1.85
CA ASN A 200 -10.59 -20.67 0.45
C ASN A 200 -10.20 -19.54 -0.53
N TRP A 201 -10.34 -18.28 -0.13
CA TRP A 201 -9.85 -17.15 -0.91
C TRP A 201 -8.33 -17.13 -1.02
N ARG A 202 -7.61 -17.40 0.08
CA ARG A 202 -6.14 -17.46 0.08
C ARG A 202 -5.65 -18.61 -0.78
N GLU A 203 -6.27 -19.78 -0.66
CA GLU A 203 -5.97 -20.94 -1.51
C GLU A 203 -6.17 -20.61 -2.99
N MET A 204 -7.30 -19.99 -3.34
CA MET A 204 -7.61 -19.58 -4.71
C MET A 204 -6.57 -18.60 -5.28
N ILE A 205 -6.21 -17.56 -4.54
CA ILE A 205 -5.20 -16.58 -4.99
C ILE A 205 -3.84 -17.26 -5.19
N ASN A 206 -3.46 -18.17 -4.30
CA ASN A 206 -2.19 -18.89 -4.37
C ASN A 206 -2.12 -19.89 -5.53
N ALA A 207 -3.26 -20.36 -6.04
CA ALA A 207 -3.30 -21.25 -7.18
C ALA A 207 -2.81 -20.56 -8.47
N PHE A 208 -2.86 -19.22 -8.53
CA PHE A 208 -2.75 -18.46 -9.78
C PHE A 208 -1.72 -17.33 -9.76
N PRO A 209 -0.49 -17.58 -9.29
CA PRO A 209 0.48 -16.52 -9.05
C PRO A 209 0.90 -15.85 -10.36
N ARG A 210 1.05 -14.52 -10.33
CA ARG A 210 1.53 -13.65 -11.41
C ARG A 210 0.61 -13.63 -12.64
N SER A 211 -0.66 -14.02 -12.50
CA SER A 211 -1.65 -13.99 -13.57
C SER A 211 -2.44 -12.68 -13.63
N ARG A 212 -3.09 -12.40 -14.76
CA ARG A 212 -4.06 -11.31 -14.89
C ARG A 212 -5.21 -11.51 -13.91
N LEU A 213 -5.72 -12.74 -13.81
CA LEU A 213 -6.74 -13.10 -12.81
C LEU A 213 -6.33 -12.76 -11.38
N GLU A 214 -5.09 -13.02 -10.96
CA GLU A 214 -4.63 -12.65 -9.60
C GLU A 214 -4.79 -11.14 -9.37
N LEU A 215 -4.37 -10.31 -10.33
CA LEU A 215 -4.47 -8.86 -10.25
C LEU A 215 -5.94 -8.40 -10.15
N MET A 216 -6.82 -9.00 -10.94
CA MET A 216 -8.25 -8.67 -10.93
C MET A 216 -8.95 -9.14 -9.65
N ALA A 217 -8.64 -10.35 -9.17
CA ALA A 217 -9.18 -10.89 -7.93
C ALA A 217 -8.71 -10.08 -6.71
N ARG A 218 -7.44 -9.66 -6.66
CA ARG A 218 -6.95 -8.70 -5.65
C ARG A 218 -7.73 -7.39 -5.71
N ALA A 219 -7.97 -6.83 -6.90
CA ALA A 219 -8.78 -5.62 -7.03
C ALA A 219 -10.23 -5.78 -6.52
N VAL A 220 -10.85 -6.95 -6.70
CA VAL A 220 -12.16 -7.28 -6.11
C VAL A 220 -12.08 -7.24 -4.57
N ARG A 221 -11.06 -7.87 -3.97
CA ARG A 221 -10.84 -7.84 -2.53
C ARG A 221 -10.59 -6.43 -2.02
N ASP A 222 -9.80 -5.63 -2.72
CA ASP A 222 -9.46 -4.27 -2.31
C ASP A 222 -10.70 -3.37 -2.33
N HIS A 223 -11.59 -3.51 -3.32
CA HIS A 223 -12.87 -2.78 -3.32
C HIS A 223 -13.78 -3.21 -2.18
N LEU A 224 -13.79 -4.50 -1.84
CA LEU A 224 -14.50 -4.98 -0.66
C LEU A 224 -13.91 -4.38 0.63
N ALA A 225 -12.59 -4.39 0.76
CA ALA A 225 -11.86 -3.78 1.88
C ALA A 225 -12.22 -2.29 2.06
N ASP A 226 -12.20 -1.54 0.97
CA ASP A 226 -12.53 -0.11 0.99
C ASP A 226 -14.00 0.15 1.33
N ALA A 227 -14.93 -0.68 0.85
CA ALA A 227 -16.34 -0.57 1.19
C ALA A 227 -16.67 -1.01 2.64
N LEU A 228 -15.79 -1.81 3.26
CA LEU A 228 -15.91 -2.24 4.65
C LEU A 228 -15.31 -1.23 5.65
N SER A 229 -14.32 -0.44 5.23
CA SER A 229 -13.53 0.39 6.15
C SER A 229 -13.24 1.79 5.59
N THR A 230 -12.45 1.88 4.51
CA THR A 230 -11.89 3.14 3.98
C THR A 230 -12.95 4.16 3.59
N LEU A 231 -13.76 3.84 2.58
CA LEU A 231 -14.76 4.76 2.01
C LEU A 231 -15.79 5.23 3.05
N PRO A 232 -16.45 4.35 3.85
CA PRO A 232 -17.40 4.83 4.85
C PRO A 232 -16.77 5.80 5.85
N SER A 233 -15.52 5.57 6.26
CA SER A 233 -14.82 6.41 7.23
C SER A 233 -14.44 7.76 6.62
N LEU A 234 -13.87 7.77 5.41
CA LEU A 234 -13.49 9.00 4.72
C LEU A 234 -14.69 9.88 4.39
N ILE A 235 -15.80 9.28 3.94
CA ILE A 235 -17.04 10.00 3.62
C ILE A 235 -17.64 10.61 4.89
N LYS A 236 -17.70 9.84 5.99
CA LYS A 236 -18.21 10.30 7.28
C LYS A 236 -17.36 11.43 7.87
N ARG A 237 -16.02 11.33 7.77
CA ARG A 237 -15.10 12.38 8.25
C ARG A 237 -15.27 13.69 7.49
N ALA A 238 -15.82 13.63 6.27
CA ALA A 238 -16.05 14.80 5.42
C ALA A 238 -14.76 15.60 5.17
N HIS A 239 -13.62 14.91 4.99
CA HIS A 239 -12.32 15.53 4.78
C HIS A 239 -11.93 15.43 3.29
N PRO A 240 -12.12 16.51 2.49
CA PRO A 240 -11.90 16.47 1.04
C PRO A 240 -10.50 16.03 0.60
N PRO A 241 -9.39 16.48 1.25
CA PRO A 241 -8.04 16.08 0.83
C PRO A 241 -7.85 14.57 0.78
N SER A 242 -8.37 13.84 1.77
CA SER A 242 -8.18 12.38 1.89
C SER A 242 -9.09 11.61 0.95
N LEU A 243 -10.28 12.13 0.64
CA LEU A 243 -11.11 11.59 -0.44
C LEU A 243 -10.42 11.77 -1.79
N HIS A 244 -9.89 12.96 -2.08
CA HIS A 244 -9.10 13.19 -3.28
C HIS A 244 -7.88 12.26 -3.34
N PHE A 245 -7.16 12.08 -2.24
CA PHE A 245 -6.01 11.18 -2.15
C PHE A 245 -6.38 9.71 -2.40
N TYR A 246 -7.49 9.23 -1.84
CA TYR A 246 -8.00 7.89 -2.11
C TYR A 246 -8.23 7.68 -3.62
N PHE A 247 -8.97 8.59 -4.26
CA PHE A 247 -9.28 8.51 -5.69
C PHE A 247 -8.06 8.72 -6.59
N ALA A 248 -7.06 9.46 -6.12
CA ALA A 248 -5.79 9.60 -6.81
C ALA A 248 -4.98 8.30 -6.87
N ASN A 249 -5.13 7.43 -5.86
CA ASN A 249 -4.46 6.13 -5.80
C ASN A 249 -5.32 4.98 -6.36
N LEU A 250 -6.58 5.24 -6.73
CA LEU A 250 -7.45 4.28 -7.40
C LEU A 250 -6.99 4.06 -8.86
N SER A 251 -6.16 3.04 -9.07
CA SER A 251 -5.46 2.79 -10.34
C SER A 251 -5.55 1.32 -10.78
N GLY A 252 -5.04 1.03 -11.98
CA GLY A 252 -4.97 -0.33 -12.54
C GLY A 252 -6.34 -1.04 -12.58
N ALA A 253 -6.35 -2.31 -12.20
CA ALA A 253 -7.55 -3.15 -12.20
C ALA A 253 -8.67 -2.59 -11.30
N ARG A 254 -8.34 -2.01 -10.14
CA ARG A 254 -9.34 -1.37 -9.26
C ARG A 254 -10.12 -0.28 -9.99
N LYS A 255 -9.41 0.58 -10.72
CA LYS A 255 -10.02 1.64 -11.53
C LYS A 255 -10.87 1.09 -12.67
N GLN A 256 -10.40 0.03 -13.33
CA GLN A 256 -11.06 -0.56 -14.51
C GLN A 256 -12.38 -1.24 -14.16
N ILE A 257 -12.45 -1.95 -13.03
CA ILE A 257 -13.62 -2.78 -12.71
C ILE A 257 -14.73 -2.05 -11.95
N TYR A 258 -14.52 -0.80 -11.54
CA TYR A 258 -15.51 -0.02 -10.77
C TYR A 258 -15.71 1.42 -11.29
N PRO A 259 -16.01 1.64 -12.58
CA PRO A 259 -16.30 2.96 -13.12
C PRO A 259 -17.41 3.74 -12.38
N ALA A 260 -18.45 3.10 -11.84
CA ALA A 260 -19.51 3.79 -11.09
C ALA A 260 -18.98 4.52 -9.85
N LEU A 261 -17.92 4.01 -9.20
CA LEU A 261 -17.29 4.68 -8.08
C LEU A 261 -16.58 5.98 -8.51
N LEU A 262 -15.96 5.98 -9.69
CA LEU A 262 -15.35 7.19 -10.27
C LEU A 262 -16.42 8.23 -10.66
N ASN A 263 -17.54 7.77 -11.23
CA ASN A 263 -18.66 8.66 -11.58
C ASN A 263 -19.23 9.33 -10.32
N ALA A 264 -19.38 8.58 -9.22
CA ALA A 264 -19.82 9.14 -7.94
C ALA A 264 -18.82 10.17 -7.38
N TYR A 265 -17.52 9.92 -7.50
CA TYR A 265 -16.50 10.91 -7.14
C TYR A 265 -16.57 12.18 -7.99
N GLN A 266 -16.77 12.02 -9.29
CA GLN A 266 -16.87 13.15 -10.20
C GLN A 266 -18.11 14.00 -9.94
N HIS A 267 -19.25 13.36 -9.67
CA HIS A 267 -20.44 14.05 -9.20
C HIS A 267 -20.20 14.84 -7.91
N TRP A 268 -19.49 14.27 -6.93
CA TRP A 268 -19.13 14.99 -5.71
C TRP A 268 -18.23 16.20 -5.98
N VAL A 269 -17.26 16.07 -6.89
CA VAL A 269 -16.37 17.18 -7.27
C VAL A 269 -17.14 18.31 -7.96
N GLU A 270 -18.10 17.97 -8.82
CA GLU A 270 -18.88 18.94 -9.61
C GLU A 270 -20.00 19.61 -8.79
N CYS A 271 -20.69 18.85 -7.95
CA CYS A 271 -21.90 19.30 -7.27
C CYS A 271 -21.72 19.52 -5.75
N GLY A 272 -20.60 19.08 -5.17
CA GLY A 272 -20.41 19.05 -3.71
C GLY A 272 -21.26 18.01 -2.96
N ASP A 273 -22.04 17.20 -3.68
CA ASP A 273 -22.94 16.19 -3.10
C ASP A 273 -22.27 14.83 -2.94
N ARG A 274 -22.31 14.28 -1.72
CA ARG A 274 -21.72 12.99 -1.36
C ARG A 274 -22.70 11.82 -1.43
N SER A 275 -23.98 12.08 -1.69
CA SER A 275 -25.05 11.07 -1.70
C SER A 275 -24.72 9.86 -2.59
N GLN A 276 -24.13 10.09 -3.77
CA GLN A 276 -23.72 9.02 -4.67
C GLN A 276 -22.53 8.20 -4.11
N LEU A 277 -21.56 8.84 -3.46
CA LEU A 277 -20.45 8.14 -2.81
C LEU A 277 -20.97 7.28 -1.65
N GLU A 278 -21.90 7.81 -0.84
CA GLU A 278 -22.55 7.09 0.26
C GLU A 278 -23.30 5.86 -0.25
N ALA A 279 -24.04 5.99 -1.37
CA ALA A 279 -24.72 4.87 -2.00
C ALA A 279 -23.73 3.77 -2.43
N GLN A 280 -22.59 4.17 -3.04
CA GLN A 280 -21.56 3.22 -3.51
C GLN A 280 -20.93 2.40 -2.38
N VAL A 281 -20.84 2.91 -1.14
CA VAL A 281 -20.36 2.10 0.00
C VAL A 281 -21.23 0.86 0.20
N SER A 282 -22.55 1.04 0.21
CA SER A 282 -23.49 -0.07 0.45
C SER A 282 -23.56 -1.02 -0.75
N THR A 283 -23.57 -0.47 -1.97
CA THR A 283 -23.60 -1.23 -3.23
C THR A 283 -22.33 -2.04 -3.41
N GLY A 284 -21.16 -1.39 -3.31
CA GLY A 284 -19.86 -2.02 -3.46
C GLY A 284 -19.65 -3.15 -2.45
N ARG A 285 -20.01 -2.94 -1.18
CA ARG A 285 -19.87 -3.99 -0.16
C ARG A 285 -20.63 -5.26 -0.54
N LYS A 286 -21.90 -5.14 -0.91
CA LYS A 286 -22.74 -6.29 -1.29
C LYS A 286 -22.23 -6.95 -2.57
N HIS A 287 -21.96 -6.12 -3.59
CA HIS A 287 -21.54 -6.60 -4.90
C HIS A 287 -20.19 -7.32 -4.86
N TRP A 288 -19.15 -6.69 -4.32
CA TRP A 288 -17.81 -7.27 -4.30
C TRP A 288 -17.71 -8.48 -3.37
N THR A 289 -18.52 -8.55 -2.32
CA THR A 289 -18.70 -9.78 -1.53
C THR A 289 -19.25 -10.91 -2.40
N GLN A 290 -20.28 -10.64 -3.21
CA GLN A 290 -20.88 -11.65 -4.08
C GLN A 290 -19.90 -12.10 -5.16
N VAL A 291 -19.23 -11.15 -5.85
CA VAL A 291 -18.21 -11.48 -6.86
C VAL A 291 -17.11 -12.35 -6.27
N ALA A 292 -16.59 -11.99 -5.09
CA ALA A 292 -15.54 -12.77 -4.44
C ALA A 292 -15.99 -14.19 -4.09
N ARG A 293 -17.24 -14.38 -3.63
CA ARG A 293 -17.82 -15.70 -3.36
C ARG A 293 -18.00 -16.52 -4.63
N ASP A 294 -18.49 -15.91 -5.69
CA ASP A 294 -18.65 -16.58 -6.99
C ASP A 294 -17.30 -17.07 -7.55
N LEU A 295 -16.24 -16.27 -7.37
CA LEU A 295 -14.86 -16.67 -7.74
C LEU A 295 -14.40 -17.90 -6.95
N ILE A 296 -14.64 -17.94 -5.63
CA ILE A 296 -14.33 -19.10 -4.79
C ILE A 296 -15.09 -20.34 -5.28
N THR A 297 -16.39 -20.21 -5.54
CA THR A 297 -17.22 -21.33 -6.03
C THR A 297 -16.73 -21.85 -7.39
N LEU A 298 -16.35 -20.96 -8.32
CA LEU A 298 -15.77 -21.37 -9.60
C LEU A 298 -14.46 -22.13 -9.41
N HIS A 299 -13.58 -21.66 -8.52
CA HIS A 299 -12.32 -22.33 -8.22
C HIS A 299 -12.54 -23.75 -7.64
N GLU A 300 -13.48 -23.90 -6.71
CA GLU A 300 -13.82 -25.18 -6.08
C GLU A 300 -14.44 -26.19 -7.06
N SER A 301 -15.13 -25.70 -8.10
CA SER A 301 -15.76 -26.56 -9.10
C SER A 301 -14.78 -27.34 -9.99
N ARG A 302 -13.46 -27.03 -9.91
CA ARG A 302 -12.36 -27.68 -10.66
C ARG A 302 -12.61 -27.78 -12.18
N VAL A 303 -13.40 -26.86 -12.73
CA VAL A 303 -13.66 -26.81 -14.18
C VAL A 303 -12.36 -26.49 -14.91
N THR A 304 -12.07 -27.21 -15.99
CA THR A 304 -10.82 -27.09 -16.77
C THR A 304 -10.62 -25.68 -17.36
N THR A 305 -11.69 -24.91 -17.52
CA THR A 305 -11.73 -23.51 -17.99
C THR A 305 -11.93 -22.48 -16.89
N ALA A 306 -11.94 -22.88 -15.60
CA ALA A 306 -12.29 -22.02 -14.48
C ALA A 306 -11.54 -20.67 -14.48
N TRP A 307 -10.30 -20.65 -14.97
CA TRP A 307 -9.54 -19.42 -15.16
C TRP A 307 -10.16 -18.39 -16.09
N GLN A 308 -10.55 -18.81 -17.29
CA GLN A 308 -11.18 -17.93 -18.27
C GLN A 308 -12.57 -17.50 -17.81
N ASP A 309 -13.29 -18.41 -17.16
CA ASP A 309 -14.63 -18.16 -16.61
C ASP A 309 -14.56 -17.13 -15.47
N MET A 310 -13.53 -17.18 -14.62
CA MET A 310 -13.32 -16.22 -13.53
C MET A 310 -12.93 -14.83 -14.04
N GLU A 311 -12.02 -14.73 -15.03
CA GLU A 311 -11.68 -13.43 -15.64
C GLU A 311 -12.92 -12.82 -16.31
N SER A 312 -13.65 -13.62 -17.09
CA SER A 312 -14.89 -13.21 -17.75
C SER A 312 -15.96 -12.77 -16.75
N LEU A 313 -16.08 -13.48 -15.61
CA LEU A 313 -17.01 -13.12 -14.54
C LEU A 313 -16.71 -11.72 -13.99
N ILE A 314 -15.45 -11.39 -13.72
CA ILE A 314 -15.07 -10.08 -13.18
C ILE A 314 -15.35 -8.99 -14.22
N GLU A 315 -15.05 -9.24 -15.50
CA GLU A 315 -15.31 -8.30 -16.60
C GLU A 315 -16.82 -8.06 -16.83
N GLN A 316 -17.65 -9.09 -16.68
CA GLN A 316 -19.10 -8.97 -16.80
C GLN A 316 -19.74 -8.29 -15.57
N LYS A 317 -19.10 -8.40 -14.40
CA LYS A 317 -19.57 -7.82 -13.14
C LYS A 317 -18.88 -6.52 -12.77
N GLN A 318 -18.32 -5.79 -13.75
CA GLN A 318 -17.87 -4.42 -13.52
C GLN A 318 -19.05 -3.55 -13.07
N LEU A 319 -18.79 -2.60 -12.15
CA LEU A 319 -19.79 -1.67 -11.63
C LEU A 319 -19.63 -0.27 -12.19
#